data_AF-A0A838IA72-F1
#
_entry.id   AF-A0A838IA72-F1
#
_cell.length_a   1.000
_cell.length_b   1.000
_cell.length_c   1.000
_cell.angle_alpha   90.00
_cell.angle_beta   90.00
_cell.angle_gamma   90.00
#
_symmetry.space_group_name_H-M   'P 1'
#
loop_
_entity.id
_entity.type
_entity.pdbx_description
1 polymer ?
#
loop_
_entity_poly.entity_id
_entity_poly.type
_entity_poly.pdbx_seq_one_letter_code
_entity_poly.pdbx_strand_id
1 'polypeptide(L)'
;MVSLMNGREGNYVDHPFHLHGFAFEILDRNGVAVPFRSRKDTLNLAANETVRLAVTFDGHPGRWMYHCHILEHEERGMMGELVVTEP
;
A
#
# COMPACT_ATOMS: atom_id res chain seq x y z
N MET A 1 8.08 2.85 -8.01
CA MET A 1 8.26 2.90 -6.55
C MET A 1 7.11 3.71 -5.98
N VAL A 2 6.41 3.19 -4.98
CA VAL A 2 5.24 3.84 -4.35
C VAL A 2 5.56 4.12 -2.89
N SER A 3 5.21 5.29 -2.37
CA SER A 3 5.34 5.61 -0.94
C SER A 3 3.94 5.73 -0.33
N LEU A 4 3.71 5.02 0.77
CA LEU A 4 2.46 5.06 1.53
C LEU A 4 2.73 5.71 2.88
N MET A 5 1.82 6.56 3.35
CA MET A 5 1.91 7.21 4.65
C MET A 5 0.58 7.10 5.39
N ASN A 6 0.63 6.66 6.65
CA ASN A 6 -0.51 6.74 7.56
C ASN A 6 -0.46 8.08 8.30
N GLY A 7 -1.45 8.94 8.04
CA GLY A 7 -1.51 10.33 8.48
C GLY A 7 -1.65 10.51 10.00
N ARG A 8 -1.43 11.75 10.46
CA ARG A 8 -1.30 12.14 11.88
C ARG A 8 -2.61 12.50 12.58
N GLU A 9 -3.78 12.34 11.95
CA GLU A 9 -5.03 12.85 12.52
C GLU A 9 -5.67 11.87 13.52
N GLY A 10 -5.40 12.14 14.81
CA GLY A 10 -6.31 11.92 15.94
C GLY A 10 -6.45 10.49 16.47
N ASN A 11 -6.23 9.46 15.65
CA ASN A 11 -6.43 8.07 16.07
C ASN A 11 -5.19 7.22 15.74
N TYR A 12 -4.63 6.54 16.74
CA TYR A 12 -3.54 5.57 16.60
C TYR A 12 -4.05 4.26 16.00
N VAL A 13 -4.57 4.33 14.77
CA VAL A 13 -5.18 3.18 14.10
C VAL A 13 -4.29 2.74 12.96
N ASP A 14 -4.07 1.44 12.89
CA ASP A 14 -3.35 0.80 11.80
C ASP A 14 -4.26 0.67 10.58
N HIS A 15 -3.66 0.83 9.41
CA HIS A 15 -4.35 0.71 8.13
C HIS A 15 -3.71 -0.41 7.31
N PRO A 16 -4.26 -1.64 7.35
CA PRO A 16 -3.77 -2.70 6.49
C PRO A 16 -4.04 -2.32 5.02
N PHE A 17 -3.01 -1.99 4.26
CA PHE A 17 -3.10 -1.61 2.86
C PHE A 17 -3.08 -2.87 1.99
N HIS A 18 -4.02 -2.97 1.06
CA HIS A 18 -4.11 -4.02 0.05
C HIS A 18 -4.11 -3.43 -1.38
N LEU A 19 -3.39 -4.06 -2.31
CA LEU A 19 -3.37 -3.71 -3.73
C LEU A 19 -3.87 -4.89 -4.57
N HIS A 20 -4.89 -4.66 -5.38
CA HIS A 20 -5.43 -5.68 -6.28
C HIS A 20 -4.51 -5.96 -7.46
N GLY A 21 -4.45 -7.23 -7.87
CA GLY A 21 -3.80 -7.67 -9.12
C GLY A 21 -2.27 -7.75 -9.09
N PHE A 22 -1.62 -7.04 -8.17
CA PHE A 22 -0.17 -6.97 -8.08
C PHE A 22 0.31 -7.32 -6.70
N ALA A 23 1.46 -7.97 -6.67
CA ALA A 23 2.22 -8.06 -5.44
C ALA A 23 3.35 -7.04 -5.42
N PHE A 24 3.80 -6.73 -4.23
CA PHE A 24 4.83 -5.75 -3.96
C PHE A 24 5.82 -6.26 -2.92
N GLU A 25 6.99 -5.63 -2.89
CA GLU A 25 7.99 -5.82 -1.85
C GLU A 25 8.11 -4.55 -1.02
N ILE A 26 8.27 -4.71 0.29
CA ILE A 26 8.59 -3.60 1.18
C ILE A 26 10.09 -3.29 1.06
N LEU A 27 10.44 -2.04 0.78
CA LEU A 27 11.83 -1.59 0.64
C LEU A 27 12.38 -1.09 1.97
N ASP A 28 11.61 -0.26 2.66
CA ASP A 28 11.91 0.27 3.99
C ASP A 28 10.62 0.68 4.70
N ARG A 29 10.76 0.80 6.02
CA ARG A 29 9.77 1.38 6.92
C ARG A 29 10.43 2.56 7.62
N ASN A 30 9.83 3.74 7.53
CA ASN A 30 10.34 5.00 8.09
C ASN A 30 11.79 5.30 7.69
N GLY A 31 12.17 5.02 6.43
CA GLY A 31 13.53 5.25 5.93
C GLY A 31 14.55 4.17 6.33
N VAL A 32 14.16 3.18 7.12
CA VAL A 32 15.01 2.06 7.53
C VAL A 32 14.70 0.82 6.69
N ALA A 33 15.68 0.38 5.90
CA ALA A 33 15.54 -0.78 5.03
C ALA A 33 15.10 -2.01 5.83
N VAL A 34 14.14 -2.77 5.28
CA VAL A 34 13.73 -4.04 5.91
C VAL A 34 14.85 -5.07 5.73
N PRO A 35 15.12 -5.91 6.75
CA PRO A 35 16.22 -6.88 6.69
C PRO A 35 15.96 -7.98 5.66
N PHE A 36 14.69 -8.28 5.37
CA PHE A 36 14.28 -9.28 4.40
C PHE A 36 13.14 -8.74 3.54
N ARG A 37 13.27 -8.89 2.22
CA ARG A 37 12.21 -8.56 1.27
C ARG A 37 11.38 -9.80 1.00
N SER A 38 10.06 -9.63 1.00
CA SER A 38 9.11 -10.68 0.65
C SER A 38 8.00 -10.08 -0.18
N ARG A 39 7.50 -10.88 -1.13
CA ARG A 39 6.37 -10.53 -1.99
C ARG A 39 5.09 -10.59 -1.17
N LYS A 40 4.31 -9.52 -1.20
CA LYS A 40 3.08 -9.32 -0.43
C LYS A 40 2.00 -8.67 -1.30
N ASP A 41 0.74 -8.95 -1.01
CA ASP A 41 -0.42 -8.22 -1.55
C ASP A 41 -1.01 -7.25 -0.52
N THR A 42 -0.64 -7.43 0.75
CA THR A 42 -1.18 -6.71 1.89
C THR A 42 -0.07 -6.40 2.89
N LEU A 43 -0.10 -5.21 3.50
CA LEU A 43 0.80 -4.83 4.59
C LEU A 43 0.06 -4.05 5.67
N ASN A 44 0.39 -4.31 6.93
CA ASN A 44 -0.03 -3.43 8.01
C ASN A 44 0.79 -2.14 7.98
N LEU A 45 0.11 -1.00 7.81
CA LEU A 45 0.69 0.34 7.86
C LEU A 45 0.34 0.99 9.20
N ALA A 46 1.31 1.00 10.12
CA ALA A 46 1.08 1.46 11.47
C ALA A 46 0.82 2.97 11.53
N ALA A 47 0.20 3.43 12.62
CA ALA A 47 0.00 4.86 12.85
C ALA A 47 1.32 5.65 12.72
N ASN A 48 1.31 6.75 11.96
CA ASN A 48 2.48 7.60 11.68
C ASN A 48 3.62 6.92 10.90
N GLU A 49 3.36 5.76 10.31
CA GLU A 49 4.34 5.04 9.51
C GLU A 49 4.36 5.52 8.05
N THR A 50 5.56 5.57 7.47
CA THR A 50 5.79 5.65 6.03
C THR A 50 6.44 4.37 5.54
N VAL A 51 5.95 3.80 4.45
CA VAL A 51 6.50 2.57 3.84
C VAL A 51 6.73 2.80 2.36
N ARG A 52 7.90 2.42 1.86
CA ARG A 52 8.17 2.40 0.40
C ARG A 52 8.03 1.01 -0.16
N LEU A 53 7.34 0.91 -1.29
CA LEU A 53 7.04 -0.32 -1.99
C LEU A 53 7.68 -0.35 -3.39
N ALA A 54 8.21 -1.52 -3.75
CA ALA A 54 8.46 -1.88 -5.13
C ALA A 54 7.29 -2.73 -5.62
N VAL A 55 6.57 -2.24 -6.63
CA VAL A 55 5.46 -2.95 -7.27
C VAL A 55 5.90 -3.28 -8.69
N THR A 56 5.66 -4.52 -9.11
CA THR A 56 5.89 -4.94 -10.49
C THR A 56 4.54 -5.12 -11.17
N PHE A 57 4.30 -4.33 -12.22
CA PHE A 57 3.03 -4.32 -12.95
C PHE A 57 2.97 -5.29 -14.13
N ASP A 58 4.09 -5.97 -14.42
CA ASP A 58 4.22 -7.08 -15.39
C ASP A 58 3.53 -6.85 -16.76
N GLY A 59 3.45 -5.59 -17.23
CA GLY A 59 2.80 -5.27 -18.51
C GLY A 59 1.27 -5.38 -18.52
N HIS A 60 0.61 -5.22 -17.37
CA HIS A 60 -0.85 -5.26 -17.25
C HIS A 60 -1.43 -3.84 -17.09
N PRO A 61 -1.65 -3.09 -18.19
CA PRO A 61 -2.31 -1.79 -18.12
C PRO A 61 -3.76 -1.96 -17.68
N GLY A 62 -4.30 -0.93 -17.03
CA GLY A 62 -5.68 -0.95 -16.54
C GLY A 62 -5.89 -0.12 -15.28
N ARG A 63 -7.10 -0.25 -14.74
CA ARG A 63 -7.54 0.38 -13.50
C ARG A 63 -7.57 -0.70 -12.41
N TRP A 64 -6.84 -0.47 -11.33
CA TRP A 64 -6.64 -1.43 -10.26
C TRP A 64 -7.00 -0.82 -8.93
N MET A 65 -7.76 -1.52 -8.10
CA MET A 65 -8.17 -1.00 -6.81
C MET A 65 -7.07 -1.18 -5.76
N TYR A 66 -6.99 -0.24 -4.84
CA TYR A 66 -6.31 -0.43 -3.56
C TYR A 66 -7.22 0.07 -2.44
N HIS A 67 -7.11 -0.53 -1.27
CA HIS A 67 -7.95 -0.13 -0.14
C HIS A 67 -7.35 -0.53 1.21
N CYS A 68 -7.93 0.02 2.27
CA CYS A 68 -7.73 -0.50 3.61
C CYS A 68 -8.50 -1.83 3.76
N HIS A 69 -7.85 -2.86 4.29
CA HIS A 69 -8.45 -4.17 4.53
C HIS A 69 -9.30 -4.22 5.83
N ILE A 70 -9.67 -3.05 6.35
CA ILE A 70 -10.73 -2.86 7.35
C ILE A 70 -11.92 -2.30 6.56
N LEU A 71 -12.95 -3.12 6.35
CA LEU A 71 -14.06 -2.82 5.44
C LEU A 71 -14.79 -1.52 5.81
N GLU A 72 -14.92 -1.25 7.10
CA GLU A 72 -15.54 -0.02 7.59
C GLU A 72 -14.72 1.23 7.22
N HIS A 73 -13.39 1.10 7.10
CA HIS A 73 -12.52 2.18 6.64
C HIS A 73 -12.57 2.32 5.11
N GLU A 74 -12.59 1.20 4.39
CA GLU A 74 -12.81 1.16 2.95
C GLU A 74 -14.10 1.90 2.56
N GLU A 75 -15.23 1.55 3.19
CA GLU A 75 -16.55 2.18 2.95
C GLU A 75 -16.56 3.68 3.28
N ARG A 76 -15.70 4.13 4.19
CA ARG A 76 -15.57 5.53 4.62
C ARG A 76 -14.57 6.33 3.80
N GLY A 77 -14.09 5.79 2.68
CA GLY A 77 -13.27 6.51 1.71
C GLY A 77 -11.80 6.10 1.66
N MET A 78 -11.40 5.02 2.35
CA MET A 78 -10.06 4.42 2.17
C MET A 78 -10.01 3.39 1.06
N MET A 79 -10.70 3.67 -0.05
CA MET A 79 -10.59 2.97 -1.33
C MET A 79 -10.10 3.95 -2.38
N GLY A 80 -9.18 3.51 -3.22
CA GLY A 80 -8.70 4.29 -4.34
C GLY A 80 -8.36 3.41 -5.54
N GLU A 81 -7.94 4.08 -6.60
CA GLU A 81 -7.60 3.44 -7.85
C GLU A 81 -6.19 3.82 -8.29
N LEU A 82 -5.48 2.82 -8.77
CA LEU A 82 -4.23 2.93 -9.48
C LEU A 82 -4.48 2.73 -10.97
N VAL A 83 -4.10 3.72 -11.78
CA VAL A 83 -4.10 3.60 -13.25
C VAL A 83 -2.71 3.22 -13.72
N VAL A 84 -2.59 2.03 -14.31
CA VAL A 84 -1.37 1.56 -14.97
C VAL A 84 -1.54 1.79 -16.47
N THR A 85 -0.65 2.57 -17.07
CA THR A 85 -0.65 2.82 -18.51
C THR A 85 0.37 1.94 -19.21
N GLU A 86 0.23 1.82 -20.53
CA GLU A 86 1.32 1.32 -21.36
C GLU A 86 2.56 2.23 -21.22
N PRO A 87 3.77 1.71 -21.41
CA PRO A 87 5.02 2.47 -21.33
C PRO A 87 5.11 3.64 -22.32
#